data_AF-A0AA88LIT6-F1
#
_entry.id   AF-A0AA88LIT6-F1
#
_cell.length_a   1.000
_cell.length_b   1.000
_cell.length_c   1.000
_cell.angle_alpha   90.00
_cell.angle_beta   90.00
_cell.angle_gamma   90.00
#
_symmetry.space_group_name_H-M   'P 1'
#
loop_
_entity.id
_entity.type
_entity.pdbx_description
1 polymer ?
#
loop_
_entity_poly.entity_id
_entity_poly.type
_entity_poly.pdbx_seq_one_letter_code
_entity_poly.pdbx_strand_id
1 'polypeptide(L)'
;MNIVGFRPCSLASVEGKVLLMQLMVLLPRRRRICGKFFTLCTFFYIKGAFDSAWHPGILKKLKAKSCPDGLLNLIYSYFSDRVVTYKGEYSCILERSCPQGGILSPLLWLANINDLLEINIPNVKIQAYADDVCAIITSSKISTLESLASRVFSYFQIWSVDNKLVFDKSKTETILFSRKHQLPTVKLMYDGIEIPVKNKVKYLGVIFDRKLLWTDHVRHKINSTKQYSARLLTVAKSTWNLNPNALRMLYKSVIESHILYACPIWISALRKKNIHTMLRSAQKSSMIIISKSFNTAHVVTALAGVLPMDLRALELRPNVFTENETLAKYAIMDGAPVGGESIPIRVCLSGYGLTPTMRDIATGN
;
A
#
# COMPACT_ATOMS: atom_id res chain seq x y z
N MET A 1 -11.92 17.30 -10.79
CA MET A 1 -10.81 17.75 -9.92
C MET A 1 -10.19 16.48 -9.36
N ASN A 2 -9.00 16.06 -9.84
CA ASN A 2 -8.34 14.84 -9.38
C ASN A 2 -7.75 15.07 -7.98
N ILE A 3 -8.56 14.85 -6.95
CA ILE A 3 -8.09 14.86 -5.57
C ILE A 3 -7.54 13.46 -5.29
N VAL A 4 -6.22 13.40 -5.25
CA VAL A 4 -5.39 12.24 -4.93
C VAL A 4 -6.02 11.48 -3.76
N GLY A 5 -6.39 10.22 -4.00
CA GLY A 5 -6.82 9.28 -2.96
C GLY A 5 -5.90 9.39 -1.76
N PHE A 6 -6.46 9.39 -0.55
CA PHE A 6 -5.73 9.52 0.71
C PHE A 6 -4.73 8.35 0.82
N ARG A 7 -3.52 8.52 0.29
CA ARG A 7 -2.38 7.63 0.51
C ARG A 7 -1.54 8.32 1.59
N PRO A 8 -1.47 7.80 2.83
CA PRO A 8 -0.65 8.40 3.86
C PRO A 8 0.78 8.60 3.35
N CYS A 9 1.14 9.87 3.14
CA CYS A 9 2.45 10.28 2.68
C CYS A 9 3.40 10.27 3.87
N SER A 10 4.12 9.16 4.08
CA SER A 10 5.49 9.07 4.66
C SER A 10 5.79 7.70 5.25
N LEU A 11 4.75 6.97 5.65
CA LEU A 11 4.83 5.57 6.01
C LEU A 11 3.73 4.87 5.21
N ALA A 12 4.07 3.81 4.48
CA ALA A 12 3.04 2.84 4.13
C ALA A 12 2.30 2.54 5.44
N SER A 13 0.96 2.55 5.41
CA SER A 13 0.20 1.99 6.51
C SER A 13 0.81 0.62 6.86
N VAL A 14 0.77 0.26 8.13
CA VAL A 14 1.40 -0.98 8.57
C VAL A 14 0.86 -2.17 7.77
N GLU A 15 -0.44 -2.16 7.47
CA GLU A 15 -1.12 -3.07 6.54
C GLU A 15 -0.46 -3.16 5.15
N GLY A 16 -0.19 -2.02 4.51
CA GLY A 16 0.48 -2.00 3.21
C GLY A 16 1.87 -2.63 3.27
N LYS A 17 2.61 -2.45 4.39
CA LYS A 17 3.90 -3.11 4.60
C LYS A 17 3.74 -4.63 4.80
N VAL A 18 2.72 -5.06 5.53
CA VAL A 18 2.43 -6.48 5.76
C VAL A 18 2.12 -7.18 4.43
N LEU A 19 1.29 -6.59 3.57
CA LEU A 19 0.99 -7.13 2.24
C LEU A 19 2.25 -7.24 1.37
N LEU A 20 3.12 -6.25 1.44
CA LEU A 20 4.39 -6.29 0.73
C LEU A 20 5.34 -7.37 1.29
N MET A 21 5.35 -7.58 2.61
CA MET A 21 6.12 -8.65 3.25
C MET A 21 5.58 -10.03 2.87
N GLN A 22 4.26 -10.23 2.86
CA GLN A 22 3.61 -11.47 2.41
C GLN A 22 3.98 -11.79 0.97
N LEU A 23 3.90 -10.80 0.06
CA LEU A 23 4.40 -10.94 -1.30
C LEU A 23 5.87 -11.42 -1.31
N MET A 24 6.74 -10.80 -0.51
CA MET A 24 8.16 -11.21 -0.40
C MET A 24 8.39 -12.62 0.15
N VAL A 25 7.45 -13.18 0.93
CA VAL A 25 7.53 -14.57 1.41
C VAL A 25 7.16 -15.57 0.30
N LEU A 26 6.27 -15.16 -0.61
CA LEU A 26 5.81 -15.98 -1.74
C LEU A 26 6.75 -15.90 -2.95
N LEU A 27 7.53 -14.83 -3.07
CA LEU A 27 8.55 -14.73 -4.10
C LEU A 27 9.68 -15.75 -3.89
N PRO A 28 10.30 -16.25 -4.98
CA PRO A 28 11.37 -17.24 -4.90
C PRO A 28 12.61 -16.63 -4.23
N ARG A 29 12.75 -16.83 -2.91
CA ARG A 29 13.95 -16.45 -2.16
C ARG A 29 15.10 -17.41 -2.47
N ARG A 30 16.33 -16.90 -2.48
CA ARG A 30 17.57 -17.68 -2.70
C ARG A 30 17.73 -18.92 -1.78
N ARG A 31 16.97 -19.01 -0.67
CA ARG A 31 17.14 -20.03 0.38
C ARG A 31 16.05 -21.12 0.46
N ARG A 32 14.98 -21.13 -0.36
CA ARG A 32 14.04 -22.27 -0.34
C ARG A 32 14.55 -23.42 -1.23
N ILE A 33 14.71 -24.58 -0.59
CA ILE A 33 15.42 -25.77 -1.04
C ILE A 33 14.61 -26.63 -2.03
N CYS A 34 13.34 -26.33 -2.33
CA CYS A 34 12.54 -27.15 -3.23
C CYS A 34 12.15 -26.39 -4.52
N GLY A 35 12.64 -26.86 -5.67
CA GLY A 35 12.08 -26.60 -7.00
C GLY A 35 12.34 -25.23 -7.67
N LYS A 36 12.54 -25.23 -8.99
CA LYS A 36 12.56 -24.02 -9.84
C LYS A 36 11.12 -23.55 -10.08
N PHE A 37 10.46 -22.99 -9.07
CA PHE A 37 9.13 -22.42 -9.22
C PHE A 37 9.17 -21.04 -9.89
N PHE A 38 8.14 -20.77 -10.69
CA PHE A 38 7.80 -19.46 -11.23
C PHE A 38 6.74 -18.83 -10.34
N THR A 39 6.87 -17.53 -10.10
CA THR A 39 5.85 -16.74 -9.41
C THR A 39 5.44 -15.60 -10.33
N LEU A 40 4.21 -15.64 -10.83
CA LEU A 40 3.61 -14.55 -11.58
C LEU A 40 2.84 -13.67 -10.62
N CYS A 41 3.08 -12.37 -10.68
CA CYS A 41 2.28 -11.38 -9.98
C CYS A 41 1.57 -10.51 -11.01
N THR A 42 0.25 -10.43 -10.90
CA THR A 42 -0.60 -9.54 -11.70
C THR A 42 -1.16 -8.45 -10.80
N PHE A 43 -0.98 -7.19 -11.20
CA PHE A 43 -1.47 -6.02 -10.48
C PHE A 43 -2.63 -5.42 -11.27
N PHE A 44 -3.81 -5.41 -10.67
CA PHE A 44 -5.03 -4.94 -11.27
C PHE A 44 -5.36 -3.54 -10.76
N TYR A 45 -6.00 -2.76 -11.62
CA TYR A 45 -6.44 -1.41 -11.31
C TYR A 45 -7.96 -1.31 -11.50
N ILE A 46 -8.68 -0.84 -10.49
CA ILE A 46 -10.13 -0.60 -10.58
C ILE A 46 -10.36 0.86 -10.98
N LYS A 47 -11.12 1.10 -12.06
CA LYS A 47 -11.44 2.46 -12.51
C LYS A 47 -12.37 3.14 -11.51
N GLY A 48 -11.95 4.32 -11.03
CA GLY A 48 -12.79 5.20 -10.21
C GLY A 48 -13.37 4.49 -9.00
N ALA A 49 -12.56 3.71 -8.27
CA ALA A 49 -13.00 2.76 -7.24
C ALA A 49 -14.08 3.32 -6.29
N PHE A 50 -13.70 4.13 -5.29
CA PHE A 50 -14.65 4.67 -4.31
C PHE A 50 -15.82 5.41 -4.94
N ASP A 51 -15.62 6.09 -6.07
CA ASP A 51 -16.66 6.82 -6.79
C ASP A 51 -17.68 5.90 -7.49
N SER A 52 -17.23 4.70 -7.91
CA SER A 52 -18.03 3.71 -8.62
C SER A 52 -18.69 2.69 -7.69
N ALA A 53 -18.46 2.80 -6.38
CA ALA A 53 -19.01 1.90 -5.38
C ALA A 53 -20.55 1.90 -5.42
N TRP A 54 -21.13 0.77 -5.79
CA TRP A 54 -22.58 0.63 -6.01
C TRP A 54 -23.31 0.32 -4.70
N HIS A 55 -24.11 1.27 -4.19
CA HIS A 55 -24.70 1.19 -2.85
C HIS A 55 -25.57 -0.05 -2.61
N PRO A 56 -26.50 -0.45 -3.52
CA PRO A 56 -27.29 -1.66 -3.33
C PRO A 56 -26.44 -2.93 -3.25
N GLY A 57 -25.33 -2.99 -3.98
CA GLY A 57 -24.39 -4.12 -3.91
C GLY A 57 -23.74 -4.23 -2.52
N ILE A 58 -23.32 -3.10 -1.97
CA ILE A 58 -22.73 -3.03 -0.61
C ILE A 58 -23.75 -3.45 0.45
N LEU A 59 -24.98 -2.91 0.39
CA LEU A 59 -26.05 -3.24 1.34
C LEU A 59 -26.41 -4.73 1.28
N LYS A 60 -26.51 -5.31 0.06
CA LYS A 60 -26.74 -6.74 -0.14
C LYS A 60 -25.64 -7.59 0.53
N LYS A 61 -24.37 -7.19 0.37
CA LYS A 61 -23.23 -7.87 0.98
C LYS A 61 -23.22 -7.77 2.50
N LEU A 62 -23.52 -6.59 3.05
CA LEU A 62 -23.63 -6.39 4.50
C LEU A 62 -24.77 -7.23 5.11
N LYS A 63 -25.92 -7.30 4.42
CA LYS A 63 -27.04 -8.15 4.83
C LYS A 63 -26.66 -9.64 4.81
N ALA A 64 -25.97 -10.09 3.74
CA ALA A 64 -25.47 -11.47 3.66
C ALA A 64 -24.47 -11.82 4.77
N LYS A 65 -23.73 -10.82 5.28
CA LYS A 65 -22.82 -10.94 6.42
C LYS A 65 -23.51 -10.78 7.78
N SER A 66 -24.83 -10.89 7.84
CA SER A 66 -25.64 -10.79 9.07
C SER A 66 -25.45 -9.47 9.83
N CYS A 67 -25.26 -8.36 9.12
CA CYS A 67 -25.26 -7.03 9.72
C CYS A 67 -26.63 -6.73 10.39
N PRO A 68 -26.68 -6.25 11.65
CA PRO A 68 -27.94 -5.93 12.30
C PRO A 68 -28.76 -4.90 11.51
N ASP A 69 -30.09 -5.10 11.45
CA ASP A 69 -30.98 -4.26 10.63
C ASP A 69 -30.90 -2.76 11.00
N GLY A 70 -30.74 -2.44 12.28
CA GLY A 70 -30.56 -1.05 12.72
C GLY A 70 -29.33 -0.37 12.11
N LEU A 71 -28.20 -1.09 12.03
CA LEU A 71 -26.98 -0.59 11.42
C LEU A 71 -27.11 -0.55 9.89
N LEU A 72 -27.76 -1.55 9.30
CA LEU A 72 -28.03 -1.57 7.85
C LEU A 72 -28.91 -0.38 7.43
N ASN A 73 -29.92 -0.04 8.22
CA ASN A 73 -30.79 1.12 8.01
C ASN A 73 -30.02 2.45 8.14
N LEU A 74 -29.09 2.55 9.09
CA LEU A 74 -28.21 3.70 9.21
C LEU A 74 -27.32 3.88 7.97
N ILE A 75 -26.74 2.78 7.48
CA ILE A 75 -25.90 2.80 6.27
C ILE A 75 -26.76 3.11 5.03
N TYR A 76 -27.98 2.60 4.97
CA TYR A 76 -28.93 2.96 3.92
C TYR A 76 -29.22 4.46 3.93
N SER A 77 -29.58 5.02 5.09
CA SER A 77 -29.79 6.47 5.26
C SER A 77 -28.55 7.29 4.90
N TYR A 78 -27.34 6.79 5.17
CA TYR A 78 -26.10 7.43 4.77
C TYR A 78 -25.91 7.50 3.24
N PHE A 79 -26.49 6.57 2.48
CA PHE A 79 -26.44 6.57 1.02
C PHE A 79 -27.61 7.31 0.37
N SER A 80 -28.76 7.41 1.03
CA SER A 80 -29.99 8.02 0.51
C SER A 80 -29.91 9.54 0.35
N ASP A 81 -30.66 10.07 -0.62
CA ASP A 81 -30.90 11.49 -0.86
C ASP A 81 -29.65 12.37 -0.99
N ARG A 82 -28.54 11.77 -1.43
CA ARG A 82 -27.29 12.48 -1.65
C ARG A 82 -27.34 13.24 -2.96
N VAL A 83 -27.14 14.55 -2.88
CA VAL A 83 -27.04 15.43 -4.05
C VAL A 83 -25.67 16.07 -4.08
N VAL A 84 -25.01 16.03 -5.24
CA VAL A 84 -23.78 16.78 -5.49
C VAL A 84 -24.15 18.02 -6.29
N THR A 85 -23.77 19.19 -5.78
CA THR A 85 -23.92 20.47 -6.47
C THR A 85 -22.57 20.97 -7.00
N TYR A 86 -22.48 21.24 -8.30
CA TYR A 86 -21.33 21.89 -8.91
C TYR A 86 -21.62 23.37 -9.14
N LYS A 87 -20.81 24.24 -8.51
CA LYS A 87 -20.92 25.71 -8.59
C LYS A 87 -22.31 26.29 -8.21
N GLY A 88 -23.14 25.52 -7.50
CA GLY A 88 -24.50 25.95 -7.12
C GLY A 88 -25.53 25.93 -8.26
N GLU A 89 -25.12 25.62 -9.48
CA GLU A 89 -25.99 25.65 -10.67
C GLU A 89 -26.44 24.26 -11.11
N TYR A 90 -25.56 23.26 -10.97
CA TYR A 90 -25.81 21.90 -11.44
C TYR A 90 -25.95 20.97 -10.25
N SER A 91 -27.06 20.25 -10.16
CA SER A 91 -27.30 19.24 -9.12
C SER A 91 -27.49 17.86 -9.76
N CYS A 92 -26.96 16.83 -9.10
CA CYS A 92 -27.14 15.45 -9.52
C CYS A 92 -27.31 14.56 -8.28
N ILE A 93 -28.28 13.64 -8.34
CA ILE A 93 -28.47 12.61 -7.32
C ILE A 93 -27.35 11.58 -7.45
N LEU A 94 -26.76 11.23 -6.32
CA LEU A 94 -25.57 10.41 -6.24
C LEU A 94 -25.93 8.95 -5.92
N GLU A 95 -26.19 8.16 -6.96
CA GLU A 95 -26.59 6.75 -6.85
C GLU A 95 -25.42 5.77 -6.63
N ARG A 96 -24.19 6.28 -6.72
CA ARG A 96 -22.94 5.54 -6.52
C ARG A 96 -21.95 6.46 -5.84
N SER A 97 -21.04 5.86 -5.08
CA SER A 97 -19.90 6.46 -4.41
C SER A 97 -19.92 6.28 -2.90
N CYS A 98 -18.76 6.02 -2.35
CA CYS A 98 -18.46 6.33 -0.97
C CYS A 98 -17.80 7.72 -0.95
N PRO A 99 -18.31 8.71 -0.19
CA PRO A 99 -17.75 10.05 -0.22
C PRO A 99 -16.28 10.02 0.20
N GLN A 100 -15.42 10.56 -0.65
CA GLN A 100 -13.99 10.65 -0.37
C GLN A 100 -13.77 11.54 0.86
N GLY A 101 -13.17 10.99 1.91
CA GLY A 101 -13.02 11.66 3.22
C GLY A 101 -14.11 11.31 4.25
N GLY A 102 -15.14 10.56 3.86
CA GLY A 102 -16.10 9.98 4.82
C GLY A 102 -15.45 8.88 5.66
N ILE A 103 -15.66 8.92 6.98
CA ILE A 103 -15.06 7.97 7.92
C ILE A 103 -15.50 6.52 7.63
N LEU A 104 -16.74 6.32 7.17
CA LEU A 104 -17.28 5.00 6.82
C LEU A 104 -16.86 4.51 5.43
N SER A 105 -16.40 5.40 4.56
CA SER A 105 -16.11 5.08 3.16
C SER A 105 -15.10 3.92 2.98
N PRO A 106 -13.97 3.86 3.73
CA PRO A 106 -13.04 2.74 3.67
C PRO A 106 -13.67 1.40 4.09
N LEU A 107 -14.50 1.40 5.13
CA LEU A 107 -15.15 0.19 5.64
C LEU A 107 -16.19 -0.35 4.64
N LEU A 108 -16.96 0.55 4.03
CA LEU A 108 -17.93 0.21 2.99
C LEU A 108 -17.24 -0.33 1.74
N TRP A 109 -16.09 0.24 1.37
CA TRP A 109 -15.25 -0.29 0.29
C TRP A 109 -14.69 -1.66 0.63
N LEU A 110 -14.22 -1.87 1.87
CA LEU A 110 -13.73 -3.16 2.32
C LEU A 110 -14.82 -4.23 2.27
N ALA A 111 -16.04 -3.91 2.74
CA ALA A 111 -17.19 -4.79 2.63
C ALA A 111 -17.49 -5.18 1.18
N ASN A 112 -17.25 -4.26 0.23
CA ASN A 112 -17.41 -4.53 -1.19
C ASN A 112 -16.29 -5.38 -1.78
N ILE A 113 -15.02 -5.15 -1.45
CA ILE A 113 -13.90 -5.85 -2.10
C ILE A 113 -13.60 -7.22 -1.49
N ASN A 114 -14.10 -7.50 -0.28
CA ASN A 114 -13.71 -8.69 0.47
C ASN A 114 -14.01 -10.02 -0.23
N ASP A 115 -15.15 -10.12 -0.93
CA ASP A 115 -15.52 -11.32 -1.67
C ASP A 115 -14.54 -11.63 -2.82
N LEU A 116 -13.92 -10.62 -3.44
CA LEU A 116 -12.86 -10.81 -4.44
C LEU A 116 -11.65 -11.58 -3.86
N LEU A 117 -11.42 -11.50 -2.55
CA LEU A 117 -10.32 -12.15 -1.84
C LEU A 117 -10.63 -13.61 -1.46
N GLU A 118 -11.90 -14.01 -1.50
CA GLU A 118 -12.38 -15.33 -1.04
C GLU A 118 -12.18 -16.43 -2.10
N ILE A 119 -11.55 -16.11 -3.22
CA ILE A 119 -11.22 -17.09 -4.27
C ILE A 119 -10.35 -18.22 -3.73
N ASN A 120 -10.86 -19.45 -3.79
CA ASN A 120 -10.15 -20.64 -3.35
C ASN A 120 -9.61 -21.44 -4.54
N ILE A 121 -8.49 -20.98 -5.11
CA ILE A 121 -7.75 -21.70 -6.15
C ILE A 121 -6.38 -22.11 -5.62
N PRO A 122 -6.01 -23.40 -5.66
CA PRO A 122 -4.68 -23.85 -5.24
C PRO A 122 -3.56 -23.10 -5.99
N ASN A 123 -2.53 -22.70 -5.23
CA ASN A 123 -1.38 -21.93 -5.73
C ASN A 123 -1.69 -20.52 -6.23
N VAL A 124 -2.87 -20.00 -5.95
CA VAL A 124 -3.25 -18.61 -6.17
C VAL A 124 -3.45 -17.94 -4.81
N LYS A 125 -2.95 -16.72 -4.65
CA LYS A 125 -3.25 -15.85 -3.53
C LYS A 125 -3.62 -14.48 -4.04
N ILE A 126 -4.76 -13.96 -3.59
CA ILE A 126 -5.16 -12.58 -3.88
C ILE A 126 -4.91 -11.74 -2.64
N GLN A 127 -4.41 -10.53 -2.85
CA GLN A 127 -4.31 -9.51 -1.82
C GLN A 127 -4.77 -8.18 -2.39
N ALA A 128 -5.37 -7.34 -1.56
CA ALA A 128 -5.80 -6.00 -1.93
C ALA A 128 -5.44 -5.00 -0.85
N TYR A 129 -5.17 -3.76 -1.26
CA TYR A 129 -5.03 -2.62 -0.38
C TYR A 129 -5.81 -1.45 -0.97
N ALA A 130 -6.91 -1.06 -0.33
CA ALA A 130 -7.89 -0.16 -0.93
C ALA A 130 -8.28 -0.65 -2.34
N ASP A 131 -7.97 0.11 -3.39
CA ASP A 131 -8.24 -0.20 -4.80
C ASP A 131 -7.11 -0.96 -5.52
N ASP A 132 -5.93 -1.07 -4.90
CA ASP A 132 -4.77 -1.75 -5.48
C ASP A 132 -4.88 -3.28 -5.23
N VAL A 133 -5.20 -4.08 -6.25
CA VAL A 133 -5.36 -5.55 -6.15
C VAL A 133 -4.16 -6.27 -6.79
N CYS A 134 -3.68 -7.34 -6.15
CA CYS A 134 -2.61 -8.20 -6.67
C CYS A 134 -2.98 -9.68 -6.59
N ALA A 135 -2.86 -10.39 -7.70
CA ALA A 135 -2.89 -11.85 -7.74
C ALA A 135 -1.46 -12.40 -7.81
N ILE A 136 -1.16 -13.36 -6.95
CA ILE A 136 0.13 -14.05 -6.86
C ILE A 136 -0.11 -15.52 -7.20
N ILE A 137 0.50 -15.97 -8.29
CA ILE A 137 0.31 -17.31 -8.84
C ILE A 137 1.65 -18.04 -8.87
N THR A 138 1.72 -19.22 -8.28
CA THR A 138 2.96 -20.01 -8.22
C THR A 138 2.82 -21.35 -8.94
N SER A 139 3.79 -21.73 -9.76
CA SER A 139 3.80 -23.03 -10.43
C SER A 139 5.19 -23.43 -10.88
N SER A 140 5.44 -24.73 -11.01
CA SER A 140 6.68 -25.26 -11.61
C SER A 140 6.64 -25.24 -13.16
N LYS A 141 5.45 -25.18 -13.76
CA LYS A 141 5.21 -25.20 -15.21
C LYS A 141 4.52 -23.92 -15.68
N ILE A 142 4.94 -23.38 -16.82
CA ILE A 142 4.36 -22.15 -17.40
C ILE A 142 2.92 -22.37 -17.88
N SER A 143 2.63 -23.49 -18.54
CA SER A 143 1.26 -23.79 -18.99
C SER A 143 0.25 -23.83 -17.84
N THR A 144 0.63 -24.41 -16.70
CA THR A 144 -0.20 -24.39 -15.48
C THR A 144 -0.35 -22.98 -14.93
N LEU A 145 0.70 -22.16 -15.00
CA LEU A 145 0.68 -20.77 -14.54
C LEU A 145 -0.24 -19.90 -15.42
N GLU A 146 -0.21 -20.08 -16.73
CA GLU A 146 -1.12 -19.42 -17.69
C GLU A 146 -2.57 -19.85 -17.46
N SER A 147 -2.82 -21.15 -17.29
CA SER A 147 -4.15 -21.68 -16.98
C SER A 147 -4.72 -21.11 -15.67
N LEU A 148 -3.90 -21.04 -14.61
CA LEU A 148 -4.30 -20.43 -13.34
C LEU A 148 -4.56 -18.93 -13.49
N ALA A 149 -3.74 -18.20 -14.26
CA ALA A 149 -3.95 -16.79 -14.52
C ALA A 149 -5.27 -16.54 -15.25
N SER A 150 -5.59 -17.33 -16.28
CA SER A 150 -6.87 -17.26 -16.99
C SER A 150 -8.06 -17.49 -16.06
N ARG A 151 -7.97 -18.47 -15.13
CA ARG A 151 -9.02 -18.70 -14.12
C ARG A 151 -9.23 -17.50 -13.20
N VAL A 152 -8.14 -16.86 -12.76
CA VAL A 152 -8.21 -15.64 -11.95
C VAL A 152 -8.84 -14.50 -12.74
N PHE A 153 -8.46 -14.30 -14.00
CA PHE A 153 -9.01 -13.25 -14.84
C PHE A 153 -10.52 -13.44 -15.09
N SER A 154 -10.96 -14.67 -15.34
CA SER A 154 -12.39 -14.99 -15.48
C SER A 154 -13.15 -14.71 -14.18
N TYR A 155 -12.59 -15.08 -13.03
CA TYR A 155 -13.20 -14.79 -11.73
C TYR A 155 -13.31 -13.27 -11.49
N PHE A 156 -12.25 -12.51 -11.76
CA PHE A 156 -12.24 -11.05 -11.63
C PHE A 156 -13.27 -10.40 -12.56
N GLN A 157 -13.44 -10.94 -13.78
CA GLN A 157 -14.44 -10.45 -14.72
C GLN A 157 -15.86 -10.64 -14.17
N ILE A 158 -16.20 -11.86 -13.72
CA ILE A 158 -17.52 -12.17 -13.14
C ILE A 158 -17.78 -11.26 -11.94
N TRP A 159 -16.83 -11.19 -11.01
CA TRP A 159 -16.94 -10.34 -9.83
C TRP A 159 -17.14 -8.86 -10.21
N SER A 160 -16.44 -8.37 -11.22
CA SER A 160 -16.56 -6.98 -11.65
C SER A 160 -17.94 -6.64 -12.21
N VAL A 161 -18.54 -7.57 -12.97
CA VAL A 161 -19.91 -7.45 -13.49
C VAL A 161 -20.93 -7.43 -12.35
N ASP A 162 -20.82 -8.37 -11.41
CA ASP A 162 -21.73 -8.48 -10.26
C ASP A 162 -21.70 -7.23 -9.37
N ASN A 163 -20.53 -6.59 -9.28
CA ASN A 163 -20.30 -5.40 -8.45
C ASN A 163 -20.41 -4.08 -9.21
N LYS A 164 -20.69 -4.12 -10.52
CA LYS A 164 -20.74 -2.95 -11.42
C LYS A 164 -19.46 -2.12 -11.39
N LEU A 165 -18.31 -2.79 -11.22
CA LEU A 165 -16.98 -2.19 -11.24
C LEU A 165 -16.25 -2.56 -12.52
N VAL A 166 -15.24 -1.78 -12.90
CA VAL A 166 -14.48 -2.00 -14.14
C VAL A 166 -12.99 -2.06 -13.83
N PHE A 167 -12.35 -3.17 -14.21
CA PHE A 167 -10.90 -3.27 -14.21
C PHE A 167 -10.31 -2.57 -15.44
N ASP A 168 -9.28 -1.76 -15.22
CA ASP A 168 -8.50 -1.13 -16.29
C ASP A 168 -7.43 -2.09 -16.78
N LYS A 169 -7.78 -2.84 -17.83
CA LYS A 169 -6.89 -3.81 -18.49
C LYS A 169 -5.62 -3.14 -19.02
N SER A 170 -5.68 -1.87 -19.43
CA SER A 170 -4.51 -1.13 -19.95
C SER A 170 -3.50 -0.77 -18.86
N LYS A 171 -3.97 -0.58 -17.62
CA LYS A 171 -3.13 -0.35 -16.43
C LYS A 171 -2.79 -1.62 -15.68
N THR A 172 -3.34 -2.76 -16.09
CA THR A 172 -3.02 -4.06 -15.50
C THR A 172 -1.62 -4.46 -15.94
N GLU A 173 -0.74 -4.69 -14.97
CA GLU A 173 0.66 -5.04 -15.22
C GLU A 173 0.98 -6.39 -14.62
N THR A 174 1.85 -7.15 -15.28
CA THR A 174 2.33 -8.43 -14.74
C THR A 174 3.84 -8.47 -14.68
N ILE A 175 4.36 -9.25 -13.75
CA ILE A 175 5.79 -9.53 -13.61
C ILE A 175 6.00 -11.01 -13.28
N LEU A 176 6.96 -11.63 -13.95
CA LEU A 176 7.35 -13.01 -13.70
C LEU A 176 8.65 -13.07 -12.90
N PHE A 177 8.58 -13.66 -11.71
CA PHE A 177 9.75 -13.94 -10.89
C PHE A 177 10.19 -15.40 -11.08
N SER A 178 11.48 -15.60 -11.29
CA SER A 178 12.10 -16.93 -11.38
C SER A 178 13.57 -16.87 -11.03
N ARG A 179 14.12 -18.02 -10.62
CA ARG A 179 15.57 -18.21 -10.48
C ARG A 179 16.25 -18.50 -11.83
N LYS A 180 15.50 -18.76 -12.90
CA LYS A 180 16.07 -18.99 -14.23
C LYS A 180 16.68 -17.71 -14.80
N HIS A 181 17.84 -17.84 -15.44
CA HIS A 181 18.52 -16.72 -16.08
C HIS A 181 17.71 -16.18 -17.27
N GLN A 182 17.28 -17.10 -18.15
CA GLN A 182 16.36 -16.83 -19.24
C GLN A 182 14.94 -17.14 -18.78
N LEU A 183 14.05 -16.16 -18.89
CA LEU A 183 12.64 -16.33 -18.57
C LEU A 183 11.93 -16.89 -19.80
N PRO A 184 11.04 -17.87 -19.62
CA PRO A 184 10.15 -18.30 -20.69
C PRO A 184 9.16 -17.19 -21.03
N THR A 185 8.67 -17.20 -22.27
CA THR A 185 7.52 -16.40 -22.68
C THR A 185 6.27 -16.91 -21.96
N VAL A 186 5.45 -15.98 -21.48
CA VAL A 186 4.16 -16.25 -20.86
C VAL A 186 3.13 -15.41 -21.59
N LYS A 187 2.07 -16.03 -22.10
CA LYS A 187 0.98 -15.35 -22.81
C LYS A 187 -0.23 -15.27 -21.88
N LEU A 188 -0.67 -14.05 -21.61
CA LEU A 188 -1.75 -13.77 -20.68
C LEU A 188 -2.84 -13.00 -21.40
N MET A 189 -4.04 -13.59 -21.50
CA MET A 189 -5.18 -12.97 -22.15
C MET A 189 -6.24 -12.64 -21.12
N TYR A 190 -6.59 -11.37 -20.96
CA TYR A 190 -7.67 -10.90 -20.10
C TYR A 190 -8.77 -10.28 -20.96
N ASP A 191 -9.86 -11.03 -21.14
CA ASP A 191 -11.04 -10.62 -21.90
C ASP A 191 -10.66 -10.13 -23.32
N GLY A 192 -9.94 -10.99 -24.05
CA GLY A 192 -9.45 -10.72 -25.41
C GLY A 192 -8.22 -9.80 -25.50
N ILE A 193 -7.77 -9.18 -24.41
CA ILE A 193 -6.62 -8.27 -24.40
C ILE A 193 -5.38 -8.97 -23.85
N GLU A 194 -4.27 -8.92 -24.57
CA GLU A 194 -2.98 -9.43 -24.08
C GLU A 194 -2.43 -8.51 -22.98
N ILE A 195 -2.15 -9.10 -21.81
CA ILE A 195 -1.59 -8.39 -20.66
C ILE A 195 -0.07 -8.53 -20.68
N PRO A 196 0.69 -7.42 -20.71
CA PRO A 196 2.13 -7.47 -20.87
C PRO A 196 2.84 -7.94 -19.60
N VAL A 197 3.84 -8.82 -19.77
CA VAL A 197 4.79 -9.21 -18.73
C VAL A 197 5.98 -8.25 -18.73
N LYS A 198 6.03 -7.38 -17.74
CA LYS A 198 7.06 -6.35 -17.59
C LYS A 198 8.24 -6.87 -16.76
N ASN A 199 9.42 -6.28 -16.97
CA ASN A 199 10.60 -6.53 -16.15
C ASN A 199 10.58 -5.76 -14.83
N LYS A 200 9.77 -4.70 -14.75
CA LYS A 200 9.61 -3.82 -13.61
C LYS A 200 8.16 -3.39 -13.48
N VAL A 201 7.67 -3.34 -12.25
CA VAL A 201 6.29 -2.92 -11.92
C VAL A 201 6.30 -2.12 -10.63
N LYS A 202 5.35 -1.20 -10.47
CA LYS A 202 5.21 -0.41 -9.25
C LYS A 202 3.94 -0.86 -8.51
N TYR A 203 4.10 -1.29 -7.26
CA TYR A 203 2.99 -1.71 -6.42
C TYR A 203 3.17 -1.15 -5.00
N LEU A 204 2.13 -0.52 -4.46
CA LEU A 204 2.13 0.17 -3.16
C LEU A 204 3.36 1.08 -2.96
N GLY A 205 3.73 1.84 -4.00
CA GLY A 205 4.87 2.76 -3.96
C GLY A 205 6.26 2.11 -3.97
N VAL A 206 6.34 0.78 -4.10
CA VAL A 206 7.58 0.01 -4.24
C VAL A 206 7.76 -0.40 -5.70
N ILE A 207 8.99 -0.30 -6.21
CA ILE A 207 9.32 -0.73 -7.58
C ILE A 207 9.95 -2.12 -7.46
N PHE A 208 9.28 -3.11 -8.02
CA PHE A 208 9.76 -4.47 -8.11
C PHE A 208 10.43 -4.67 -9.46
N ASP A 209 11.71 -5.05 -9.44
CA ASP A 209 12.39 -5.58 -10.62
C ASP A 209 12.40 -7.11 -10.57
N ARG A 210 12.40 -7.77 -11.73
CA ARG A 210 12.32 -9.24 -11.82
C ARG A 210 13.40 -9.99 -11.01
N LYS A 211 14.54 -9.35 -10.76
CA LYS A 211 15.70 -9.92 -10.05
C LYS A 211 15.74 -9.50 -8.58
N LEU A 212 14.78 -8.68 -8.13
CA LEU A 212 14.70 -8.09 -6.79
C LEU A 212 16.04 -7.45 -6.39
N LEU A 213 16.63 -6.68 -7.31
CA LEU A 213 17.87 -5.96 -7.12
C LEU A 213 17.69 -4.68 -6.32
N TRP A 214 16.51 -4.07 -6.38
CA TRP A 214 16.07 -2.85 -5.68
C TRP A 214 16.83 -1.56 -6.01
N THR A 215 17.86 -1.62 -6.86
CA THR A 215 18.66 -0.44 -7.25
C THR A 215 17.78 0.65 -7.84
N ASP A 216 16.83 0.30 -8.71
CA ASP A 216 15.91 1.26 -9.31
C ASP A 216 14.94 1.86 -8.29
N HIS A 217 14.47 1.07 -7.33
CA HIS A 217 13.60 1.55 -6.26
C HIS A 217 14.32 2.58 -5.38
N VAL A 218 15.50 2.24 -4.86
CA VAL A 218 16.30 3.14 -4.02
C VAL A 218 16.65 4.42 -4.78
N ARG A 219 17.07 4.30 -6.05
CA ARG A 219 17.33 5.46 -6.91
C ARG A 219 16.11 6.35 -7.07
N HIS A 220 14.95 5.76 -7.34
CA HIS A 220 13.70 6.48 -7.51
C HIS A 220 13.35 7.27 -6.25
N LYS A 221 13.40 6.64 -5.07
CA LYS A 221 13.12 7.29 -3.78
C LYS A 221 14.09 8.45 -3.49
N ILE A 222 15.39 8.25 -3.71
CA ILE A 222 16.39 9.32 -3.56
C ILE A 222 16.11 10.48 -4.52
N ASN A 223 15.78 10.19 -5.78
CA ASN A 223 15.49 11.23 -6.76
C ASN A 223 14.22 12.02 -6.40
N SER A 224 13.17 11.34 -5.91
CA SER A 224 11.94 11.97 -5.44
C SER A 224 12.15 12.91 -4.25
N THR A 225 13.22 12.73 -3.46
CA THR A 225 13.52 13.61 -2.33
C THR A 225 14.38 14.82 -2.67
N LYS A 226 14.96 14.91 -3.87
CA LYS A 226 15.86 16.01 -4.25
C LYS A 226 15.22 17.40 -4.06
N GLN A 227 13.95 17.54 -4.44
CA GLN A 227 13.21 18.79 -4.26
C GLN A 227 13.02 19.15 -2.78
N TYR A 228 12.81 18.17 -1.89
CA TYR A 228 12.68 18.42 -0.46
C TYR A 228 14.03 18.80 0.16
N SER A 229 15.12 18.15 -0.26
CA SER A 229 16.48 18.54 0.15
C SER A 229 16.82 19.96 -0.31
N ALA A 230 16.43 20.36 -1.52
CA ALA A 230 16.61 21.72 -2.01
C ALA A 230 15.79 22.76 -1.22
N ARG A 231 14.55 22.43 -0.86
CA ARG A 231 13.72 23.31 -0.01
C ARG A 231 14.27 23.43 1.41
N LEU A 232 14.76 22.33 1.99
CA LEU A 232 15.43 22.34 3.30
C LEU A 232 16.67 23.23 3.27
N LEU A 233 17.46 23.18 2.18
CA LEU A 233 18.57 24.10 1.92
C LEU A 233 18.13 25.57 1.93
N THR A 234 17.04 25.90 1.22
CA THR A 234 16.53 27.26 1.16
C THR A 234 16.11 27.77 2.53
N VAL A 235 15.34 26.98 3.27
CA VAL A 235 14.83 27.33 4.61
C VAL A 235 15.98 27.53 5.61
N ALA A 236 17.00 26.66 5.56
CA ALA A 236 18.16 26.79 6.43
C ALA A 236 19.02 28.03 6.13
N LYS A 237 19.14 28.41 4.86
CA LYS A 237 19.89 29.61 4.45
C LYS A 237 19.15 30.90 4.74
N SER A 238 17.84 30.94 4.49
CA SER A 238 17.03 32.17 4.62
C SER A 238 16.85 32.63 6.07
N THR A 239 16.92 31.71 7.03
CA THR A 239 16.71 32.04 8.44
C THR A 239 18.00 32.13 9.26
N TRP A 240 19.16 31.69 8.75
CA TRP A 240 20.53 31.66 9.34
C TRP A 240 20.69 31.12 10.80
N ASN A 241 19.61 31.02 11.55
CA ASN A 241 19.47 30.78 12.98
C ASN A 241 18.44 29.67 13.28
N LEU A 242 18.00 28.91 12.28
CA LEU A 242 17.19 27.71 12.56
C LEU A 242 17.98 26.74 13.45
N ASN A 243 17.33 26.32 14.54
CA ASN A 243 17.90 25.38 15.50
C ASN A 243 18.29 24.07 14.76
N PRO A 244 19.53 23.55 14.91
CA PRO A 244 19.96 22.28 14.33
C PRO A 244 19.01 21.11 14.65
N ASN A 245 18.38 21.13 15.82
CA ASN A 245 17.38 20.13 16.20
C ASN A 245 16.13 20.18 15.30
N ALA A 246 15.65 21.38 14.95
CA ALA A 246 14.52 21.55 14.05
C ALA A 246 14.86 21.06 12.63
N LEU A 247 16.06 21.39 12.14
CA LEU A 247 16.54 20.89 10.83
C LEU A 247 16.69 19.37 10.82
N ARG A 248 17.20 18.78 11.91
CA ARG A 248 17.26 17.32 12.09
C ARG A 248 15.88 16.70 12.06
N MET A 249 14.91 17.33 12.71
CA MET A 249 13.52 16.86 12.75
C MET A 249 12.89 16.87 11.35
N LEU A 250 13.06 17.96 10.61
CA LEU A 250 12.59 18.08 9.21
C LEU A 250 13.26 17.06 8.29
N TYR A 251 14.58 16.87 8.43
CA TYR A 251 15.31 15.87 7.66
C TYR A 251 14.76 14.46 7.93
N LYS A 252 14.58 14.09 9.22
CA LYS A 252 14.07 12.77 9.61
C LYS A 252 12.63 12.55 9.13
N SER A 253 11.77 13.55 9.29
CA SER A 253 10.34 13.43 8.98
C SER A 253 10.03 13.43 7.49
N VAL A 254 10.84 14.09 6.66
CA VAL A 254 10.57 14.24 5.21
C VAL A 254 11.52 13.43 4.34
N ILE A 255 12.84 13.55 4.55
CA ILE A 255 13.85 12.98 3.64
C ILE A 255 14.15 11.53 4.04
N GLU A 256 14.50 11.30 5.31
CA GLU A 256 14.81 9.95 5.81
C GLU A 256 13.59 9.02 5.68
N SER A 257 12.42 9.44 6.18
CA SER A 257 11.18 8.65 6.09
C SER A 257 10.81 8.28 4.65
N HIS A 258 10.99 9.19 3.70
CA HIS A 258 10.63 8.96 2.30
C HIS A 258 11.62 8.03 1.59
N ILE A 259 12.93 8.19 1.84
CA ILE A 259 13.97 7.29 1.30
C ILE A 259 13.82 5.89 1.90
N LEU A 260 13.60 5.81 3.22
CA LEU A 260 13.47 4.55 3.96
C LEU A 260 12.08 3.91 3.86
N TYR A 261 11.21 4.44 2.99
CA TYR A 261 9.91 3.86 2.72
C TYR A 261 10.04 2.38 2.33
N ALA A 262 9.33 1.52 3.06
CA ALA A 262 9.30 0.07 2.85
C ALA A 262 10.69 -0.61 2.91
N CYS A 263 11.63 -0.04 3.68
CA CYS A 263 12.98 -0.55 3.90
C CYS A 263 13.06 -2.07 4.21
N PRO A 264 12.21 -2.64 5.08
CA PRO A 264 12.21 -4.09 5.35
C PRO A 264 12.20 -4.99 4.10
N ILE A 265 11.58 -4.54 3.01
CA ILE A 265 11.44 -5.30 1.77
C ILE A 265 12.76 -5.28 0.99
N TRP A 266 13.33 -4.08 0.80
CA TRP A 266 14.50 -3.87 -0.04
C TRP A 266 15.82 -3.90 0.73
N ILE A 267 15.80 -4.13 2.05
CA ILE A 267 16.99 -4.15 2.92
C ILE A 267 18.11 -5.05 2.39
N SER A 268 17.75 -6.14 1.72
CA SER A 268 18.67 -7.06 1.06
C SER A 268 19.61 -6.40 0.03
N ALA A 269 19.21 -5.25 -0.52
CA ALA A 269 19.98 -4.44 -1.46
C ALA A 269 21.24 -3.84 -0.83
N LEU A 270 21.25 -3.61 0.48
CA LEU A 270 22.43 -3.13 1.22
C LEU A 270 23.62 -4.07 1.10
N ARG A 271 23.45 -5.33 0.69
CA ARG A 271 24.61 -6.21 0.39
C ARG A 271 25.50 -5.66 -0.72
N LYS A 272 25.03 -4.69 -1.52
CA LYS A 272 25.78 -4.09 -2.61
C LYS A 272 26.38 -2.75 -2.17
N LYS A 273 27.69 -2.59 -2.36
CA LYS A 273 28.43 -1.35 -2.05
C LYS A 273 27.83 -0.11 -2.72
N ASN A 274 27.33 -0.23 -3.95
CA ASN A 274 26.74 0.90 -4.67
C ASN A 274 25.49 1.49 -3.98
N ILE A 275 24.68 0.67 -3.30
CA ILE A 275 23.52 1.15 -2.55
C ILE A 275 23.96 1.95 -1.33
N HIS A 276 24.97 1.48 -0.60
CA HIS A 276 25.57 2.26 0.49
C HIS A 276 26.05 3.63 0.01
N THR A 277 26.81 3.66 -1.10
CA THR A 277 27.31 4.92 -1.68
C THR A 277 26.17 5.85 -2.07
N MET A 278 25.11 5.33 -2.69
CA MET A 278 23.93 6.11 -3.07
C MET A 278 23.21 6.73 -1.86
N LEU A 279 22.97 5.94 -0.81
CA LEU A 279 22.29 6.41 0.40
C LEU A 279 23.12 7.47 1.14
N ARG A 280 24.43 7.23 1.31
CA ARG A 280 25.33 8.20 1.95
C ARG A 280 25.46 9.49 1.14
N SER A 281 25.54 9.39 -0.19
CA SER A 281 25.57 10.55 -1.08
C SER A 281 24.29 11.39 -0.98
N ALA A 282 23.12 10.73 -0.95
CA ALA A 282 21.82 11.40 -0.80
C ALA A 282 21.68 12.13 0.55
N GLN A 283 22.26 11.57 1.62
CA GLN A 283 22.21 12.17 2.96
C GLN A 283 23.20 13.33 3.12
N LYS A 284 24.37 13.29 2.45
CA LYS A 284 25.50 14.21 2.66
C LYS A 284 25.09 15.69 2.63
N SER A 285 24.33 16.10 1.62
CA SER A 285 23.90 17.50 1.46
C SER A 285 23.08 17.99 2.65
N SER A 286 22.19 17.16 3.20
CA SER A 286 21.37 17.52 4.36
C SER A 286 22.21 17.60 5.64
N MET A 287 23.20 16.73 5.79
CA MET A 287 24.06 16.70 6.99
C MET A 287 24.94 17.95 7.09
N ILE A 288 25.53 18.38 5.97
CA ILE A 288 26.37 19.59 5.90
C ILE A 288 25.62 20.82 6.40
N ILE A 289 24.33 20.94 6.06
CA ILE A 289 23.47 22.04 6.49
C ILE A 289 23.22 21.98 8.00
N ILE A 290 22.82 20.80 8.49
CA ILE A 290 22.48 20.60 9.91
C ILE A 290 23.69 20.86 10.79
N SER A 291 24.88 20.39 10.38
CA SER A 291 26.12 20.55 11.13
C SER A 291 26.86 21.85 10.84
N LYS A 292 26.34 22.70 9.94
CA LYS A 292 27.01 23.93 9.44
C LYS A 292 28.47 23.68 9.03
N SER A 293 28.76 22.54 8.41
CA SER A 293 30.12 22.13 8.05
C SER A 293 30.48 22.48 6.60
N PHE A 294 31.75 22.37 6.24
CA PHE A 294 32.20 22.51 4.85
C PHE A 294 31.89 21.25 4.01
N ASN A 295 31.77 21.41 2.70
CA ASN A 295 31.52 20.29 1.75
C ASN A 295 32.61 19.20 1.76
N THR A 296 33.82 19.54 2.21
CA THR A 296 34.99 18.66 2.34
C THR A 296 34.99 17.81 3.62
N ALA A 297 34.10 18.08 4.57
CA ALA A 297 34.05 17.31 5.81
C ALA A 297 33.66 15.84 5.57
N HIS A 298 34.45 14.92 6.12
CA HIS A 298 34.25 13.47 5.95
C HIS A 298 33.29 12.85 6.97
N VAL A 299 33.11 13.48 8.14
CA VAL A 299 32.35 12.94 9.29
C VAL A 299 31.07 13.74 9.58
N VAL A 300 30.43 14.26 8.53
CA VAL A 300 29.26 15.18 8.64
C VAL A 300 28.05 14.56 9.35
N THR A 301 27.86 13.24 9.26
CA THR A 301 26.77 12.54 9.94
C THR A 301 26.92 12.57 11.47
N ALA A 302 28.15 12.36 11.97
CA ALA A 302 28.43 12.42 13.40
C ALA A 302 28.26 13.85 13.94
N LEU A 303 28.79 14.85 13.21
CA LEU A 303 28.63 16.27 13.57
C LEU A 303 27.16 16.71 13.56
N ALA A 304 26.37 16.19 12.63
CA ALA A 304 24.93 16.44 12.56
C ALA A 304 24.13 15.70 13.65
N GLY A 305 24.73 14.75 14.39
CA GLY A 305 24.04 13.89 15.35
C GLY A 305 22.99 12.99 14.69
N VAL A 306 23.27 12.49 13.48
CA VAL A 306 22.37 11.65 12.69
C VAL A 306 23.11 10.40 12.22
N LEU A 307 22.48 9.25 12.41
CA LEU A 307 23.04 7.97 11.97
C LEU A 307 23.17 7.95 10.43
N PRO A 308 24.27 7.40 9.87
CA PRO A 308 24.36 7.14 8.44
C PRO A 308 23.14 6.37 7.92
N MET A 309 22.58 6.82 6.80
CA MET A 309 21.31 6.33 6.25
C MET A 309 21.31 4.81 6.02
N ASP A 310 22.45 4.26 5.62
CA ASP A 310 22.63 2.83 5.43
C ASP A 310 22.60 2.03 6.73
N LEU A 311 23.15 2.59 7.82
CA LEU A 311 23.04 1.99 9.16
C LEU A 311 21.63 2.15 9.72
N ARG A 312 20.99 3.30 9.49
CA ARG A 312 19.59 3.52 9.86
C ARG A 312 18.65 2.54 9.17
N ALA A 313 18.90 2.26 7.89
CA ALA A 313 18.17 1.22 7.17
C ALA A 313 18.34 -0.17 7.83
N LEU A 314 19.53 -0.50 8.33
CA LEU A 314 19.77 -1.76 9.07
C LEU A 314 19.01 -1.83 10.40
N GLU A 315 18.85 -0.72 11.11
CA GLU A 315 17.99 -0.67 12.31
C GLU A 315 16.51 -0.94 11.99
N LEU A 316 16.05 -0.52 10.81
CA LEU A 316 14.68 -0.76 10.33
C LEU A 316 14.47 -2.18 9.78
N ARG A 317 15.49 -3.03 9.83
CA ARG A 317 15.35 -4.44 9.46
C ARG A 317 14.30 -5.07 10.37
N PRO A 318 13.37 -5.89 9.84
CA PRO A 318 12.41 -6.58 10.67
C PRO A 318 13.17 -7.50 11.63
N ASN A 319 13.09 -7.21 12.93
CA ASN A 319 13.46 -8.16 13.98
C ASN A 319 12.30 -9.13 14.14
N VAL A 320 12.59 -10.41 14.40
CA VAL A 320 11.59 -11.47 14.60
C VAL A 320 10.55 -11.09 15.68
N PHE A 321 10.97 -10.30 16.68
CA PHE A 321 10.10 -9.75 17.72
C PHE A 321 9.07 -8.73 17.20
N THR A 322 9.47 -7.86 16.27
CA THR A 322 8.59 -6.81 15.73
C THR A 322 7.52 -7.42 14.81
N GLU A 323 7.83 -8.50 14.10
CA GLU A 323 6.85 -9.25 13.31
C GLU A 323 5.73 -9.81 14.21
N ASN A 324 6.06 -10.37 15.37
CA ASN A 324 5.09 -10.93 16.32
C ASN A 324 4.25 -9.87 17.02
N GLU A 325 4.82 -8.76 17.49
CA GLU A 325 4.03 -7.69 18.13
C GLU A 325 3.13 -6.94 17.15
N THR A 326 3.61 -6.74 15.92
CA THR A 326 2.82 -6.11 14.86
C THR A 326 1.67 -7.04 14.49
N LEU A 327 1.95 -8.31 14.16
CA LEU A 327 0.90 -9.30 13.87
C LEU A 327 -0.06 -9.51 15.05
N ALA A 328 0.40 -9.54 16.30
CA ALA A 328 -0.45 -9.72 17.47
C ALA A 328 -1.32 -8.48 17.76
N LYS A 329 -0.79 -7.26 17.68
CA LYS A 329 -1.60 -6.04 17.86
C LYS A 329 -2.66 -5.90 16.77
N TYR A 330 -2.37 -6.28 15.54
CA TYR A 330 -3.36 -6.22 14.45
C TYR A 330 -4.30 -7.43 14.42
N ALA A 331 -3.89 -8.63 14.84
CA ALA A 331 -4.81 -9.75 15.05
C ALA A 331 -5.88 -9.43 16.12
N ILE A 332 -5.49 -8.64 17.13
CA ILE A 332 -6.40 -8.12 18.17
C ILE A 332 -7.27 -6.96 17.64
N MET A 333 -6.80 -6.15 16.69
CA MET A 333 -7.58 -5.04 16.09
C MET A 333 -8.48 -5.44 14.91
N ASP A 334 -8.10 -6.45 14.12
CA ASP A 334 -8.85 -6.96 12.95
C ASP A 334 -9.63 -8.25 13.25
N GLY A 335 -9.66 -8.72 14.51
CA GLY A 335 -10.52 -9.83 14.92
C GLY A 335 -10.29 -11.15 14.15
N ALA A 336 -9.09 -11.42 13.64
CA ALA A 336 -8.79 -12.67 12.94
C ALA A 336 -8.17 -13.72 13.90
N PRO A 337 -8.78 -14.90 14.09
CA PRO A 337 -8.24 -15.94 14.96
C PRO A 337 -7.11 -16.73 14.28
N VAL A 338 -6.26 -17.30 15.12
CA VAL A 338 -5.27 -18.30 14.72
C VAL A 338 -5.99 -19.64 14.57
N GLY A 339 -6.25 -20.06 13.33
CA GLY A 339 -6.70 -21.42 13.02
C GLY A 339 -8.21 -21.59 12.82
N GLY A 340 -8.58 -21.92 11.59
CA GLY A 340 -9.64 -22.90 11.27
C GLY A 340 -11.12 -22.57 11.55
N GLU A 341 -11.46 -21.56 12.35
CA GLU A 341 -12.85 -21.26 12.67
C GLU A 341 -13.35 -19.98 11.98
N SER A 342 -14.51 -20.07 11.33
CA SER A 342 -15.28 -18.95 10.81
C SER A 342 -15.95 -18.19 11.95
N ILE A 343 -15.52 -16.96 12.24
CA ILE A 343 -16.14 -16.12 13.28
C ILE A 343 -17.10 -15.09 12.62
N PRO A 344 -18.35 -14.96 13.11
CA PRO A 344 -19.30 -13.95 12.64
C PRO A 344 -18.79 -12.54 12.97
N ILE A 345 -19.10 -11.56 12.12
CA ILE A 345 -18.77 -10.14 12.34
C ILE A 345 -19.45 -9.66 13.62
N ARG A 346 -18.75 -9.77 14.75
CA ARG A 346 -19.15 -9.14 16.00
C ARG A 346 -18.57 -7.74 15.96
N VAL A 347 -19.41 -6.79 15.56
CA VAL A 347 -19.17 -5.36 15.67
C VAL A 347 -18.79 -5.07 17.13
N CYS A 348 -17.51 -4.82 17.41
CA CYS A 348 -17.07 -4.26 18.69
C CYS A 348 -17.52 -2.79 18.77
N LEU A 349 -18.80 -2.57 19.05
CA LEU A 349 -19.27 -1.39 19.77
C LEU A 349 -19.10 -1.66 21.27
N SER A 350 -17.86 -1.89 21.73
CA SER A 350 -17.58 -1.73 23.16
C SER A 350 -17.57 -0.23 23.43
N GLY A 351 -18.47 0.24 24.29
CA GLY A 351 -18.79 1.65 24.52
C GLY A 351 -17.56 2.57 24.55
N TYR A 352 -17.29 3.21 23.42
CA TYR A 352 -16.73 4.55 23.47
C TYR A 352 -17.83 5.41 24.06
N GLY A 353 -17.61 5.91 25.28
CA GLY A 353 -18.48 6.92 25.86
C GLY A 353 -18.72 8.00 24.82
N LEU A 354 -19.99 8.26 24.52
CA LEU A 354 -20.40 9.28 23.57
C LEU A 354 -19.63 10.56 23.90
N THR A 355 -18.81 11.04 22.98
CA THR A 355 -18.22 12.37 23.09
C THR A 355 -19.40 13.35 23.17
N PRO A 356 -19.47 14.24 24.17
CA PRO A 356 -20.57 15.17 24.29
C PRO A 356 -20.73 15.95 23.00
N THR A 357 -21.95 16.01 22.48
CA THR A 357 -22.22 16.86 21.32
C THR A 357 -22.33 18.30 21.80
N MET A 358 -22.10 19.28 20.93
CA MET A 358 -22.17 20.73 21.24
C MET A 358 -23.49 21.21 21.88
N ARG A 359 -24.51 20.35 22.00
CA ARG A 359 -25.74 20.63 22.77
C ARG A 359 -25.54 20.47 24.29
N ASP A 360 -24.58 19.66 24.72
CA ASP A 360 -24.35 19.32 26.13
C ASP A 360 -23.47 20.36 26.87
N ILE A 361 -23.01 21.40 26.17
CA ILE A 361 -22.22 22.52 26.73
C ILE A 361 -23.13 23.73 27.07
N ALA A 362 -24.38 23.74 26.61
CA ALA A 362 -25.28 24.89 26.76
C ALA A 362 -26.29 24.77 27.92
N THR A 363 -26.27 23.68 28.70
CA THR A 363 -27.12 23.51 29.90
C THR A 363 -26.25 23.23 31.12
N GLY A 364 -25.45 24.22 31.48
CA GLY A 364 -24.77 24.30 32.77
C GLY A 364 -25.22 25.56 33.50
N ASN A 365 -26.35 25.46 34.20
CA ASN A 365 -26.69 26.19 35.42
C ASN A 365 -27.69 25.37 36.23
#